data_AF-A0AA37AD92-F1
#
_entry.id   AF-A0AA37AD92-F1
#
_cell.length_a   1.000
_cell.length_b   1.000
_cell.length_c   1.000
_cell.angle_alpha   90.00
_cell.angle_beta   90.00
_cell.angle_gamma   90.00
#
_symmetry.space_group_name_H-M   'P 1'
#
loop_
_entity.id
_entity.type
_entity.pdbx_description
1 polymer ?
#
loop_
_entity_poly.entity_id
_entity_poly.type
_entity_poly.pdbx_seq_one_letter_code
_entity_poly.pdbx_strand_id
1 'polypeptide(L)'
;MKRKWRFLLLCVAAVAALTGYFFLLPAPAVGEGFQLLEVRQDGRDLTASLRPEQLADLEATMRGASRFRWKNPIGVYPLEADTVTLLGANGESVILVGSQGRFAADDYPIHDGEALLAEVQNILAS
;
A
#
# COMPACT_ATOMS: atom_id res chain seq x y z
N MET A 1 -47.17 -6.97 9.73
CA MET A 1 -46.36 -6.05 8.89
C MET A 1 -45.24 -5.33 9.66
N LYS A 2 -45.46 -4.75 10.85
CA LYS A 2 -44.43 -4.01 11.63
C LYS A 2 -43.11 -4.77 11.93
N ARG A 3 -43.16 -6.09 12.14
CA ARG A 3 -41.96 -6.90 12.46
C ARG A 3 -41.01 -7.03 11.26
N LYS A 4 -41.52 -7.27 10.04
CA LYS A 4 -40.72 -7.39 8.81
C LYS A 4 -39.95 -6.10 8.48
N TRP A 5 -40.56 -4.93 8.70
CA TRP A 5 -39.92 -3.63 8.49
C TRP A 5 -38.74 -3.38 9.42
N ARG A 6 -38.86 -3.76 10.70
CA ARG A 6 -37.76 -3.66 11.67
C ARG A 6 -36.57 -4.55 11.29
N PHE A 7 -36.85 -5.76 10.80
CA PHE A 7 -35.79 -6.66 10.29
C PHE A 7 -35.08 -6.07 9.06
N LEU A 8 -35.84 -5.51 8.12
CA LEU A 8 -35.28 -4.86 6.94
C LEU A 8 -34.35 -3.68 7.32
N LEU A 9 -34.78 -2.82 8.25
CA LEU A 9 -33.97 -1.71 8.74
C LEU A 9 -32.68 -2.20 9.44
N LEU A 10 -32.77 -3.26 10.24
CA LEU A 10 -31.60 -3.88 10.86
C LEU A 10 -30.60 -4.40 9.81
N CYS A 11 -31.08 -5.06 8.75
CA CYS A 11 -30.23 -5.51 7.67
C CYS A 11 -29.55 -4.34 6.95
N VAL A 12 -30.28 -3.27 6.65
CA VAL A 12 -29.70 -2.07 6.01
C VAL A 12 -28.62 -1.44 6.88
N ALA A 13 -28.87 -1.29 8.19
CA ALA A 13 -27.87 -0.76 9.12
C ALA A 13 -26.63 -1.65 9.21
N ALA A 14 -26.80 -2.98 9.27
CA ALA A 14 -25.70 -3.92 9.29
C ALA A 14 -24.86 -3.85 8.01
N VAL A 15 -25.50 -3.78 6.84
CA VAL A 15 -24.82 -3.60 5.56
C VAL A 15 -24.06 -2.28 5.52
N ALA A 16 -24.67 -1.17 5.95
CA ALA A 16 -24.01 0.14 6.01
C ALA A 16 -22.77 0.12 6.92
N ALA A 17 -22.85 -0.53 8.07
CA ALA A 17 -21.71 -0.67 9.00
C ALA A 17 -20.57 -1.51 8.40
N LEU A 18 -20.90 -2.63 7.76
CA LEU A 18 -19.94 -3.46 7.02
C LEU A 18 -19.28 -2.67 5.87
N THR A 19 -20.08 -1.92 5.12
CA THR A 19 -19.57 -1.06 4.04
C THR A 19 -18.63 0.00 4.60
N GLY A 20 -18.99 0.66 5.70
CA GLY A 20 -18.10 1.59 6.40
C GLY A 20 -16.79 0.93 6.85
N TYR A 21 -16.83 -0.28 7.41
CA TYR A 21 -15.63 -1.02 7.81
C TYR A 21 -14.70 -1.31 6.63
N PHE A 22 -15.23 -1.78 5.50
CA PHE A 22 -14.41 -2.15 4.34
C PHE A 22 -13.87 -0.95 3.56
N PHE A 23 -14.57 0.19 3.56
CA PHE A 23 -14.19 1.36 2.77
C PHE A 23 -13.46 2.45 3.59
N LEU A 24 -13.71 2.55 4.90
CA LEU A 24 -13.18 3.65 5.72
C LEU A 24 -12.00 3.25 6.60
N LEU A 25 -11.85 1.96 6.94
CA LEU A 25 -10.75 1.53 7.81
C LEU A 25 -9.57 1.05 6.98
N PRO A 26 -8.41 1.75 7.06
CA PRO A 26 -7.20 1.30 6.40
C PRO A 26 -6.81 -0.10 6.87
N ALA A 27 -6.22 -0.86 5.98
CA ALA A 27 -5.40 -2.01 6.33
C ALA A 27 -3.93 -1.60 6.31
N PRO A 28 -3.04 -2.26 7.06
CA PRO A 28 -1.62 -2.05 6.89
C PRO A 28 -1.19 -2.42 5.45
N ALA A 29 -0.29 -1.63 4.87
CA ALA A 29 0.18 -1.82 3.50
C ALA A 29 0.90 -3.16 3.34
N VAL A 30 1.70 -3.52 4.34
CA VAL A 30 2.46 -4.78 4.44
C VAL A 30 2.22 -5.44 5.79
N GLY A 31 2.58 -6.71 5.94
CA GLY A 31 2.46 -7.42 7.20
C GLY A 31 3.40 -6.92 8.29
N GLU A 32 3.06 -7.20 9.56
CA GLU A 32 3.92 -6.91 10.73
C GLU A 32 5.34 -7.49 10.57
N GLY A 33 5.45 -8.68 9.96
CA GLY A 33 6.71 -9.37 9.68
C GLY A 33 7.38 -8.99 8.36
N PHE A 34 6.97 -7.90 7.72
CA PHE A 34 7.58 -7.44 6.47
C PHE A 34 9.09 -7.32 6.61
N GLN A 35 9.83 -7.93 5.68
CA GLN A 35 11.27 -7.83 5.59
C GLN A 35 11.62 -7.53 4.14
N LEU A 36 12.38 -6.46 3.92
CA LEU A 36 12.70 -5.97 2.59
C LEU A 36 13.75 -6.87 1.93
N LEU A 37 13.43 -7.39 0.74
CA LEU A 37 14.30 -8.24 -0.05
C LEU A 37 14.95 -7.48 -1.19
N GLU A 38 14.17 -6.67 -1.92
CA GLU A 38 14.65 -5.97 -3.10
C GLU A 38 14.08 -4.56 -3.19
N VAL A 39 14.92 -3.61 -3.61
CA VAL A 39 14.51 -2.24 -3.93
C VAL A 39 14.93 -1.91 -5.34
N ARG A 40 13.96 -1.53 -6.17
CA ARG A 40 14.21 -1.04 -7.53
C ARG A 40 13.72 0.39 -7.69
N GLN A 41 14.57 1.23 -8.28
CA GLN A 41 14.19 2.58 -8.71
C GLN A 41 14.45 2.71 -10.21
N ASP A 42 13.41 3.06 -10.96
CA ASP A 42 13.46 3.20 -12.42
C ASP A 42 13.92 1.90 -13.10
N GLY A 43 13.60 0.76 -12.48
CA GLY A 43 14.04 -0.56 -12.91
C GLY A 43 15.47 -0.97 -12.52
N ARG A 44 16.26 -0.07 -11.94
CA ARG A 44 17.60 -0.39 -11.43
C ARG A 44 17.51 -0.99 -10.04
N ASP A 45 18.11 -2.17 -9.85
CA ASP A 45 18.25 -2.77 -8.53
C ASP A 45 19.25 -1.98 -7.69
N LEU A 46 18.78 -1.46 -6.56
CA LEU A 46 19.55 -0.67 -5.59
C LEU A 46 19.91 -1.47 -4.34
N THR A 47 19.40 -2.70 -4.18
CA THR A 47 19.43 -3.45 -2.93
C THR A 47 20.83 -3.56 -2.32
N ALA A 48 21.83 -3.90 -3.14
CA ALA A 48 23.22 -4.05 -2.67
C ALA A 48 23.92 -2.71 -2.37
N SER A 49 23.37 -1.59 -2.84
CA SER A 49 23.93 -0.24 -2.65
C SER A 49 23.38 0.46 -1.40
N LEU A 50 22.31 -0.06 -0.81
CA LEU A 50 21.67 0.54 0.35
C LEU A 50 22.43 0.24 1.63
N ARG A 51 22.57 1.26 2.49
CA ARG A 51 23.08 1.09 3.84
C ARG A 51 22.05 0.33 4.69
N PRO A 52 22.49 -0.39 5.74
CA PRO A 52 21.59 -1.06 6.67
C PRO A 52 20.55 -0.13 7.31
N GLU A 53 20.92 1.12 7.59
CA GLU A 53 20.00 2.13 8.13
C GLU A 53 18.88 2.46 7.14
N GLN A 54 19.22 2.67 5.87
CA GLN A 54 18.23 2.97 4.83
C GLN A 54 17.25 1.81 4.64
N LEU A 55 17.75 0.57 4.67
CA LEU A 55 16.88 -0.61 4.61
C LEU A 55 15.90 -0.64 5.79
N ALA A 56 16.38 -0.37 7.01
CA ALA A 56 15.53 -0.34 8.20
C ALA A 56 14.49 0.80 8.13
N ASP A 57 14.88 1.97 7.64
CA ASP A 57 13.98 3.12 7.48
C ASP A 57 12.92 2.85 6.41
N LEU A 58 13.29 2.21 5.29
CA LEU A 58 12.33 1.78 4.26
C LEU A 58 11.33 0.77 4.84
N GLU A 59 11.80 -0.24 5.57
CA GLU A 59 10.91 -1.21 6.23
C GLU A 59 9.96 -0.55 7.22
N ALA A 60 10.46 0.35 8.07
CA ALA A 60 9.65 1.09 9.03
C ALA A 60 8.60 1.95 8.32
N THR A 61 9.00 2.64 7.25
CA THR A 61 8.12 3.45 6.41
C THR A 61 7.02 2.60 5.78
N MET A 62 7.35 1.42 5.25
CA MET A 62 6.35 0.51 4.67
C MET A 62 5.39 -0.05 5.73
N ARG A 63 5.87 -0.41 6.92
CA ARG A 63 5.02 -0.88 8.03
C ARG A 63 4.07 0.20 8.53
N GLY A 64 4.47 1.47 8.48
CA GLY A 64 3.63 2.62 8.82
C GLY A 64 2.59 2.97 7.75
N ALA A 65 2.79 2.52 6.51
CA ALA A 65 1.89 2.80 5.41
C ALA A 65 0.58 2.00 5.50
N SER A 66 -0.47 2.54 4.89
CA SER A 66 -1.78 1.89 4.88
C SER A 66 -2.41 1.85 3.50
N ARG A 67 -3.16 0.78 3.25
CA ARG A 67 -3.84 0.49 2.00
C ARG A 67 -5.35 0.37 2.20
N PHE A 68 -6.08 0.61 1.12
CA PHE A 68 -7.49 0.28 1.06
C PHE A 68 -7.68 -1.24 1.07
N ARG A 69 -8.85 -1.71 1.54
CA ARG A 69 -9.19 -3.14 1.57
C ARG A 69 -9.88 -3.65 0.30
N TRP A 70 -10.16 -2.77 -0.65
CA TRP A 70 -10.73 -3.14 -1.93
C TRP A 70 -9.61 -3.26 -2.97
N LYS A 71 -9.55 -4.41 -3.64
CA LYS A 71 -8.54 -4.66 -4.67
C LYS A 71 -8.90 -3.82 -5.89
N ASN A 72 -7.97 -2.98 -6.33
CA ASN A 72 -8.10 -2.29 -7.60
C ASN A 72 -7.09 -2.92 -8.55
N PRO A 73 -7.49 -3.65 -9.60
CA PRO A 73 -6.53 -4.14 -10.57
C PRO A 73 -5.85 -2.93 -11.24
N ILE A 74 -4.68 -2.61 -10.73
CA ILE A 74 -3.82 -1.57 -11.25
C ILE A 74 -3.08 -2.26 -12.40
N GLY A 75 -3.33 -1.81 -13.64
CA GLY A 75 -2.70 -2.35 -14.85
C GLY A 75 -1.16 -2.28 -14.81
N VAL A 76 -0.51 -2.56 -15.94
CA VAL A 76 0.96 -2.56 -16.01
C VAL A 76 1.57 -1.27 -15.43
N TYR A 77 2.62 -1.43 -14.62
CA TYR A 77 3.42 -0.33 -14.07
C TYR A 77 4.59 -0.08 -15.03
N PRO A 78 4.55 0.94 -15.89
CA PRO A 78 5.72 1.30 -16.66
C PRO A 78 6.81 1.76 -15.69
N LEU A 79 8.04 1.30 -15.92
CA LEU A 79 9.19 1.73 -15.15
C LEU A 79 9.60 3.11 -15.68
N GLU A 80 9.10 4.16 -15.04
CA GLU A 80 9.47 5.55 -15.28
C GLU A 80 10.50 6.02 -14.25
N ALA A 81 11.03 7.24 -14.43
CA ALA A 81 12.12 7.82 -13.62
C ALA A 81 11.74 8.14 -12.16
N ASP A 82 10.49 7.90 -11.78
CA ASP A 82 9.97 8.08 -10.44
C ASP A 82 9.33 6.81 -9.87
N THR A 83 9.51 5.68 -10.57
CA THR A 83 8.95 4.39 -10.16
C THR A 83 9.85 3.75 -9.12
N VAL A 84 9.30 3.50 -7.93
CA VAL A 84 9.96 2.72 -6.89
C VAL A 84 9.18 1.44 -6.62
N THR A 85 9.87 0.31 -6.65
CA THR A 85 9.33 -1.01 -6.29
C THR A 85 10.10 -1.56 -5.10
N LEU A 86 9.40 -1.87 -4.02
CA LEU A 86 9.92 -2.54 -2.83
C LEU A 86 9.31 -3.93 -2.74
N LEU A 87 10.14 -4.98 -2.78
CA LEU A 87 9.71 -6.37 -2.67
C LEU A 87 10.10 -6.92 -1.31
N GLY A 88 9.12 -7.47 -0.59
CA GLY A 88 9.31 -8.20 0.65
C GLY A 88 9.70 -9.66 0.42
N ALA A 89 10.44 -10.24 1.37
CA ALA A 89 10.88 -11.63 1.34
C ALA A 89 9.73 -12.65 1.37
N ASN A 90 8.55 -12.24 1.84
CA ASN A 90 7.32 -13.01 1.88
C ASN A 90 6.47 -12.90 0.60
N GLY A 91 6.95 -12.20 -0.43
CA GLY A 91 6.22 -11.96 -1.67
C GLY A 91 5.28 -10.76 -1.64
N GLU A 92 5.18 -10.02 -0.52
CA GLU A 92 4.51 -8.73 -0.49
C GLU A 92 5.28 -7.72 -1.35
N SER A 93 4.58 -6.87 -2.08
CA SER A 93 5.21 -5.86 -2.93
C SER A 93 4.53 -4.52 -2.79
N VAL A 94 5.33 -3.46 -2.75
CA VAL A 94 4.87 -2.06 -2.77
C VAL A 94 5.43 -1.40 -4.02
N ILE A 95 4.56 -0.77 -4.81
CA ILE A 95 4.90 -0.09 -6.05
C ILE A 95 4.38 1.35 -5.97
N LEU A 96 5.26 2.31 -6.20
CA LEU A 96 4.98 3.73 -6.13
C LEU A 96 5.36 4.38 -7.47
N VAL A 97 4.38 4.94 -8.18
CA VAL A 97 4.53 5.60 -9.50
C VAL A 97 3.87 6.99 -9.42
N GLY A 98 4.67 8.01 -9.12
CA GLY A 98 4.18 9.37 -8.84
C GLY A 98 3.54 10.06 -10.05
N SER A 99 4.18 9.96 -11.21
CA SER A 99 3.86 10.54 -12.51
C SER A 99 2.49 10.11 -13.01
N GLN A 100 2.02 8.96 -12.55
CA GLN A 100 0.71 8.41 -12.88
C GLN A 100 -0.28 8.46 -11.70
N GLY A 101 0.15 8.90 -10.52
CA GLY A 101 -0.64 8.87 -9.29
C GLY A 101 -1.02 7.45 -8.87
N ARG A 102 -0.15 6.46 -9.10
CA ARG A 102 -0.44 5.04 -8.87
C ARG A 102 0.46 4.51 -7.76
N PHE A 103 -0.15 4.18 -6.64
CA PHE A 103 0.54 3.71 -5.44
C PHE A 103 -0.20 2.49 -4.92
N ALA A 104 0.47 1.35 -4.84
CA ALA A 104 -0.17 0.09 -4.49
C ALA A 104 0.71 -0.80 -3.63
N ALA A 105 0.07 -1.59 -2.77
CA ALA A 105 0.67 -2.76 -2.13
C ALA A 105 -0.16 -4.01 -2.45
N ASP A 106 0.43 -4.98 -3.16
CA ASP A 106 -0.26 -6.18 -3.70
C ASP A 106 -1.55 -5.87 -4.50
N ASP A 107 -1.49 -4.86 -5.37
CA ASP A 107 -2.63 -4.31 -6.13
C ASP A 107 -3.73 -3.63 -5.29
N TYR A 108 -3.49 -3.35 -4.01
CA TYR A 108 -4.38 -2.54 -3.20
C TYR A 108 -3.86 -1.10 -3.17
N PRO A 109 -4.70 -0.08 -3.49
CA PRO A 109 -4.25 1.30 -3.47
C PRO A 109 -3.77 1.73 -2.07
N ILE A 110 -2.76 2.60 -2.03
CA ILE A 110 -2.25 3.24 -0.79
C ILE A 110 -3.04 4.51 -0.49
N HIS A 111 -3.34 4.77 0.78
CA HIS A 111 -4.13 5.93 1.20
C HIS A 111 -3.45 7.28 0.95
N ASP A 112 -2.14 7.40 1.22
CA ASP A 112 -1.35 8.62 1.06
C ASP A 112 -0.07 8.33 0.27
N GLY A 113 -0.26 7.83 -0.95
CA GLY A 113 0.82 7.29 -1.77
C GLY A 113 1.83 8.35 -2.22
N GLU A 114 1.40 9.60 -2.43
CA GLU A 114 2.28 10.70 -2.84
C GLU A 114 3.26 11.07 -1.74
N ALA A 115 2.77 11.26 -0.50
CA ALA A 115 3.64 11.48 0.66
C ALA A 115 4.57 10.28 0.90
N LEU A 116 4.06 9.07 0.74
CA LEU A 116 4.86 7.85 0.88
C LEU A 116 6.00 7.79 -0.14
N LEU A 117 5.73 8.13 -1.40
CA LEU A 117 6.77 8.18 -2.44
C LEU A 117 7.84 9.21 -2.12
N ALA A 118 7.44 10.42 -1.68
CA ALA A 118 8.38 11.47 -1.32
C ALA A 118 9.31 11.01 -0.18
N GLU A 119 8.75 10.36 0.85
CA GLU A 119 9.55 9.84 1.97
C GLU A 119 10.51 8.74 1.52
N VAL A 120 10.04 7.77 0.72
CA VAL A 120 10.90 6.71 0.18
C VAL A 120 12.03 7.30 -0.66
N GLN A 121 11.76 8.27 -1.51
CA GLN A 121 12.79 8.92 -2.33
C GLN A 121 13.81 9.69 -1.47
N ASN A 122 13.37 10.34 -0.38
CA ASN A 122 14.28 10.99 0.56
C ASN A 122 15.24 9.98 1.22
N ILE A 123 14.72 8.82 1.64
CA ILE A 123 15.56 7.76 2.24
C ILE A 123 16.59 7.26 1.23
N LEU A 124 16.17 7.03 -0.03
CA LEU A 124 17.05 6.55 -1.10
C LEU A 124 18.12 7.57 -1.52
N ALA A 125 17.87 8.87 -1.34
CA ALA A 125 18.80 9.94 -1.66
C ALA A 125 19.81 10.26 -0.53
N SER A 126 19.61 9.72 0.68
CA SER A 126 20.46 9.93 1.86
C SER A 126 21.72 9.06 1.90
#